data_AF-A0A855XUW9-F1
#
_entry.id   AF-A0A855XUW9-F1
#
_cell.length_a   1.000
_cell.length_b   1.000
_cell.length_c   1.000
_cell.angle_alpha   90.00
_cell.angle_beta   90.00
_cell.angle_gamma   90.00
#
_symmetry.space_group_name_H-M   'P 1'
#
loop_
_entity.id
_entity.type
_entity.pdbx_description
1 polymer ?
#
loop_
_entity_poly.entity_id
_entity_poly.type
_entity_poly.pdbx_seq_one_letter_code
_entity_poly.pdbx_strand_id
1 'polypeptide(L)'
;MNKTQGQLLSLLETTFNPEGDINLLAIAEKEIQINEKGRSVHQVRIALTFQEGGTVNPYYDGTDLFVTIGEDNIQFTLEKDWVDGPPTIEGSPIEFALGWVGELAEPFYVSPEALAAAEANSHPRYSNNPQGNSHQEDSEK
;
A
#
# COMPACT_ATOMS: atom_id res chain seq x y z
N MET A 1 -10.22 -2.03 -14.48
CA MET A 1 -9.18 -1.00 -14.29
C MET A 1 -9.51 0.16 -15.22
N ASN A 2 -9.62 1.39 -14.71
CA ASN A 2 -9.87 2.56 -15.55
C ASN A 2 -8.57 2.98 -16.28
N LYS A 3 -8.67 3.79 -17.35
CA LYS A 3 -7.52 4.21 -18.17
C LYS A 3 -6.42 4.86 -17.31
N THR A 4 -6.82 5.73 -16.39
CA THR A 4 -5.94 6.47 -15.49
C THR A 4 -5.14 5.55 -14.57
N GLN A 5 -5.78 4.57 -13.92
CA GLN A 5 -5.11 3.56 -13.09
C GLN A 5 -4.09 2.76 -13.90
N GLY A 6 -4.42 2.40 -15.15
CA GLY A 6 -3.47 1.70 -16.02
C GLY A 6 -2.24 2.55 -16.37
N GLN A 7 -2.45 3.83 -16.67
CA GLN A 7 -1.34 4.77 -16.93
C GLN A 7 -0.50 5.01 -15.68
N LEU A 8 -1.14 5.12 -14.51
CA LEU A 8 -0.45 5.31 -13.23
C LEU A 8 0.38 4.09 -12.86
N LEU A 9 -0.18 2.90 -12.96
CA LEU A 9 0.55 1.65 -12.72
C LEU A 9 1.75 1.55 -13.66
N SER A 10 1.58 1.85 -14.96
CA SER A 10 2.69 1.86 -15.91
C SER A 10 3.78 2.86 -15.54
N LEU A 11 3.42 4.06 -15.08
CA LEU A 11 4.38 5.06 -14.61
C LEU A 11 5.17 4.52 -13.40
N LEU A 12 4.46 3.97 -12.41
CA LEU A 12 5.08 3.47 -11.18
C LEU A 12 6.00 2.27 -11.44
N GLU A 13 5.57 1.31 -12.25
CA GLU A 13 6.40 0.15 -12.64
C GLU A 13 7.68 0.59 -13.35
N THR A 14 7.56 1.48 -14.35
CA THR A 14 8.75 1.97 -15.09
C THR A 14 9.69 2.83 -14.23
N THR A 15 9.18 3.47 -13.19
CA THR A 15 9.96 4.35 -12.31
C THR A 15 10.64 3.57 -11.18
N PHE A 16 9.88 2.73 -10.48
CA PHE A 16 10.32 2.07 -9.26
C PHE A 16 10.81 0.64 -9.50
N ASN A 17 10.36 -0.02 -10.57
CA ASN A 17 10.70 -1.42 -10.84
C ASN A 17 11.50 -1.62 -12.14
N PRO A 18 12.58 -0.86 -12.41
CA PRO A 18 13.35 -1.03 -13.64
C PRO A 18 14.10 -2.38 -13.69
N GLU A 19 14.41 -2.96 -12.53
CA GLU A 19 15.18 -4.22 -12.42
C GLU A 19 14.29 -5.46 -12.21
N GLY A 20 12.99 -5.28 -11.96
CA GLY A 20 12.04 -6.38 -11.75
C GLY A 20 12.06 -6.97 -10.33
N ASP A 21 12.74 -6.31 -9.39
CA ASP A 21 12.88 -6.73 -8.00
C ASP A 21 11.87 -6.06 -7.06
N ILE A 22 11.13 -5.05 -7.52
CA ILE A 22 10.05 -4.40 -6.76
C ILE A 22 8.71 -5.02 -7.14
N ASN A 23 7.85 -5.20 -6.15
CA ASN A 23 6.45 -5.56 -6.32
C ASN A 23 5.55 -4.45 -5.78
N LEU A 24 4.74 -3.85 -6.65
CA LEU A 24 3.68 -2.92 -6.26
C LEU A 24 2.50 -3.71 -5.70
N LEU A 25 2.23 -3.55 -4.40
CA LEU A 25 1.23 -4.34 -3.69
C LEU A 25 -0.18 -3.79 -3.88
N ALA A 26 -0.34 -2.49 -3.65
CA ALA A 26 -1.60 -1.78 -3.79
C ALA A 26 -1.36 -0.29 -4.06
N ILE A 27 -2.28 0.33 -4.82
CA ILE A 27 -2.18 1.73 -5.24
C ILE A 27 -3.55 2.38 -5.18
N ALA A 28 -3.69 3.40 -4.33
CA ALA A 28 -4.85 4.28 -4.28
C ALA A 28 -4.50 5.66 -4.82
N GLU A 29 -5.49 6.34 -5.37
CA GLU A 29 -5.32 7.67 -5.96
C GLU A 29 -6.51 8.54 -5.56
N LYS A 30 -6.23 9.79 -5.19
CA LYS A 30 -7.24 10.79 -4.88
C LYS A 30 -6.84 12.16 -5.44
N GLU A 31 -7.74 12.79 -6.20
CA GLU A 31 -7.60 14.20 -6.56
C GLU A 31 -7.66 15.06 -5.27
N ILE A 32 -6.65 15.92 -5.08
CA ILE A 32 -6.55 16.78 -3.89
C ILE A 32 -6.72 18.26 -4.21
N GLN A 33 -6.36 18.70 -5.42
CA GLN A 33 -6.50 20.09 -5.85
C GLN A 33 -6.31 20.23 -7.37
N ILE A 34 -6.62 21.41 -7.89
CA ILE A 34 -6.24 21.84 -9.24
C ILE A 34 -5.11 22.86 -9.10
N ASN A 35 -4.02 22.68 -9.84
CA ASN A 35 -2.90 23.62 -9.80
C ASN A 35 -3.18 24.92 -10.60
N GLU A 36 -2.28 25.89 -10.50
CA GLU A 36 -2.38 27.18 -11.20
C GLU A 36 -2.46 27.07 -12.73
N LYS A 37 -2.04 25.92 -13.29
CA LYS A 37 -2.09 25.62 -14.72
C LYS A 37 -3.37 24.87 -15.13
N GLY A 38 -4.34 24.72 -14.22
CA GLY A 38 -5.60 24.03 -14.46
C GLY A 38 -5.49 22.51 -14.55
N ARG A 39 -4.38 21.91 -14.10
CA ARG A 39 -4.22 20.44 -14.06
C ARG A 39 -4.58 19.89 -12.69
N SER A 40 -5.31 18.78 -12.67
CA SER A 40 -5.60 18.05 -11.44
C SER A 40 -4.31 17.49 -10.84
N VAL A 41 -4.12 17.73 -9.56
CA VAL A 41 -3.06 17.18 -8.72
C VAL A 41 -3.68 16.09 -7.87
N HIS A 42 -3.07 14.92 -7.90
CA HIS A 42 -3.54 13.73 -7.23
C HIS A 42 -2.50 13.26 -6.22
N GLN A 43 -2.97 12.88 -5.04
CA GLN A 43 -2.19 12.09 -4.09
C GLN A 43 -2.30 10.62 -4.49
N VAL A 44 -1.18 9.94 -4.52
CA VAL A 44 -1.07 8.52 -4.87
C VAL A 44 -0.44 7.81 -3.69
N ARG A 45 -1.19 6.95 -3.01
CA ARG A 45 -0.68 6.11 -1.93
C ARG A 45 -0.23 4.79 -2.51
N ILE A 46 1.03 4.44 -2.29
CA ILE A 46 1.63 3.20 -2.77
C ILE A 46 2.10 2.35 -1.59
N ALA A 47 1.80 1.06 -1.65
CA ALA A 47 2.46 0.03 -0.88
C ALA A 47 3.30 -0.82 -1.82
N LEU A 48 4.57 -1.04 -1.47
CA LEU A 48 5.49 -1.85 -2.26
C LEU A 48 6.33 -2.76 -1.36
N THR A 49 6.90 -3.77 -1.97
CA THR A 49 7.85 -4.68 -1.34
C THR A 49 8.90 -5.10 -2.36
N PHE A 50 9.93 -5.81 -1.92
CA PHE A 50 10.94 -6.38 -2.79
C PHE A 50 10.83 -7.90 -2.91
N GLN A 51 11.35 -8.43 -4.01
CA GLN A 51 11.55 -9.85 -4.21
C GLN A 51 12.95 -10.24 -3.71
N GLU A 52 13.02 -11.26 -2.86
CA GLU A 52 14.28 -11.86 -2.43
C GLU A 52 14.24 -13.37 -2.66
N GLY A 53 15.23 -13.91 -3.37
CA GLY A 53 15.36 -15.36 -3.59
C GLY A 53 14.19 -16.00 -4.37
N GLY A 54 13.45 -15.23 -5.17
CA GLY A 54 12.27 -15.71 -5.90
C GLY A 54 10.99 -15.76 -5.06
N THR A 55 11.01 -15.15 -3.87
CA THR A 55 9.85 -15.01 -2.99
C THR A 55 9.59 -13.54 -2.68
N VAL A 56 8.33 -13.19 -2.49
CA VAL A 56 7.92 -11.85 -2.06
C VAL A 56 8.28 -11.68 -0.60
N ASN A 57 8.89 -10.55 -0.25
CA ASN A 57 9.17 -10.24 1.15
C ASN A 57 7.84 -10.12 1.93
N PRO A 58 7.73 -10.74 3.12
CA PRO A 58 6.52 -10.67 3.96
C PRO A 58 6.23 -9.28 4.55
N TYR A 59 7.12 -8.31 4.34
CA TYR A 59 6.96 -6.94 4.80
C TYR A 59 6.83 -5.96 3.62
N TYR A 60 6.15 -4.85 3.84
CA TYR A 60 5.97 -3.77 2.88
C TYR A 60 6.43 -2.43 3.46
N ASP A 61 6.85 -1.57 2.54
CA ASP A 61 7.03 -0.15 2.78
C ASP A 61 5.93 0.62 2.05
N GLY A 62 5.51 1.75 2.62
CA GLY A 62 4.41 2.55 2.10
C GLY A 62 4.76 4.04 2.09
N THR A 63 4.38 4.73 1.02
CA THR A 63 4.53 6.18 0.94
C THR A 63 3.42 6.84 0.11
N ASP A 64 3.31 8.16 0.24
CA ASP A 64 2.42 8.99 -0.56
C ASP A 64 3.26 9.78 -1.58
N LEU A 65 2.84 9.74 -2.84
CA LEU A 65 3.41 10.47 -3.97
C LEU A 65 2.38 11.48 -4.49
N PHE A 66 2.83 12.43 -5.31
CA PHE A 66 1.94 13.37 -5.98
C PHE A 66 2.17 13.37 -7.48
N VAL A 67 1.08 13.34 -8.24
CA VAL A 67 1.11 13.38 -9.70
C VAL A 67 0.15 14.43 -10.24
N THR A 68 0.48 14.99 -11.40
CA THR A 68 -0.50 15.68 -12.25
C THR A 68 -0.98 14.73 -13.33
N ILE A 69 -2.29 14.77 -13.61
CA ILE A 69 -2.91 13.95 -14.65
C ILE A 69 -3.43 14.90 -15.74
N GLY A 70 -2.86 14.79 -16.93
CA GLY A 70 -3.31 15.45 -18.16
C GLY A 70 -4.01 14.48 -19.10
N GLU A 71 -4.48 14.97 -20.25
CA GLU A 71 -5.20 14.14 -21.24
C GLU A 71 -4.38 12.94 -21.73
N ASP A 72 -3.07 13.12 -21.90
CA ASP A 72 -2.17 12.13 -22.48
C ASP A 72 -1.03 11.67 -21.55
N ASN A 73 -0.83 12.35 -20.40
CA ASN A 73 0.32 12.06 -19.54
C ASN A 73 0.02 12.15 -18.04
N ILE A 74 0.78 11.37 -17.28
CA ILE A 74 0.88 11.49 -15.82
C ILE A 74 2.32 11.88 -15.51
N GLN A 75 2.50 12.88 -14.68
CA GLN A 75 3.83 13.40 -14.32
C GLN A 75 3.91 13.60 -12.82
N PHE A 76 5.03 13.21 -12.22
CA PHE A 76 5.32 13.54 -10.83
C PHE A 76 5.35 15.06 -10.61
N THR A 77 4.91 15.46 -9.43
CA THR A 77 4.86 16.86 -9.00
C THR A 77 5.07 16.91 -7.50
N LEU A 78 5.25 18.11 -6.96
CA LEU A 78 5.39 18.32 -5.51
C LEU A 78 6.51 17.46 -4.90
N GLU A 79 7.56 17.18 -5.68
CA GLU A 79 8.68 16.32 -5.24
C GLU A 79 9.39 16.86 -4.00
N LYS A 80 9.39 18.19 -3.81
CA LYS A 80 9.88 18.83 -2.59
C LYS A 80 9.12 18.40 -1.33
N ASP A 81 7.86 18.01 -1.47
CA ASP A 81 7.01 17.53 -0.37
C ASP A 81 7.27 16.04 -0.10
N TRP A 82 8.10 15.38 -0.92
CA TRP A 82 8.60 14.00 -0.71
C TRP A 82 9.94 13.97 0.04
N VAL A 83 10.74 15.04 -0.06
CA VAL A 83 12.14 15.09 0.43
C VAL A 83 12.22 15.00 1.96
N ASP A 84 11.15 15.35 2.67
CA ASP A 84 11.16 15.51 4.13
C ASP A 84 10.74 14.25 4.93
N GLY A 85 10.67 13.05 4.34
CA GLY A 85 10.37 11.86 5.15
C GLY A 85 10.84 10.49 4.62
N PRO A 86 11.21 9.54 5.52
CA PRO A 86 11.28 8.11 5.23
C PRO A 86 9.92 7.60 4.72
N PRO A 87 9.78 6.34 4.26
CA PRO A 87 8.46 5.83 3.93
C PRO A 87 7.53 6.01 5.14
N THR A 88 6.30 6.46 4.89
CA THR A 88 5.25 6.61 5.90
C THR A 88 5.04 5.32 6.70
N ILE A 89 5.27 4.18 6.03
CA ILE A 89 5.31 2.86 6.64
C ILE A 89 6.63 2.17 6.28
N GLU A 90 7.34 1.66 7.27
CA GLU A 90 8.58 0.90 7.08
C GLU A 90 8.42 -0.50 7.67
N GLY A 91 8.64 -1.54 6.85
CA GLY A 91 8.73 -2.94 7.29
C GLY A 91 7.47 -3.52 7.95
N SER A 92 6.27 -3.09 7.53
CA SER A 92 5.02 -3.63 8.09
C SER A 92 4.58 -4.92 7.41
N PRO A 93 3.87 -5.84 8.08
CA PRO A 93 3.40 -7.07 7.44
C PRO A 93 2.48 -6.82 6.23
N ILE A 94 2.73 -7.55 5.14
CA ILE A 94 2.07 -7.38 3.83
C ILE A 94 0.54 -7.46 3.90
N GLU A 95 -0.04 -8.21 4.84
CA GLU A 95 -1.49 -8.32 5.02
C GLU A 95 -2.18 -7.00 5.41
N PHE A 96 -1.43 -6.04 5.95
CA PHE A 96 -1.97 -4.73 6.32
C PHE A 96 -1.91 -3.69 5.18
N ALA A 97 -1.23 -4.01 4.08
CA ALA A 97 -1.03 -3.09 2.96
C ALA A 97 -2.37 -2.60 2.38
N LEU A 98 -3.33 -3.53 2.17
CA LEU A 98 -4.62 -3.17 1.56
C LEU A 98 -5.44 -2.24 2.44
N GLY A 99 -5.42 -2.46 3.75
CA GLY A 99 -6.13 -1.61 4.70
C GLY A 99 -5.61 -0.18 4.66
N TRP A 100 -4.29 -0.02 4.78
CA TRP A 100 -3.66 1.30 4.78
C TRP A 100 -3.78 2.06 3.45
N VAL A 101 -3.66 1.36 2.32
CA VAL A 101 -3.87 1.96 1.00
C VAL A 101 -5.34 2.37 0.80
N GLY A 102 -6.27 1.51 1.21
CA GLY A 102 -7.72 1.77 1.10
C GLY A 102 -8.21 2.97 1.93
N GLU A 103 -7.49 3.35 3.00
CA GLU A 103 -7.78 4.58 3.76
C GLU A 103 -7.71 5.86 2.92
N LEU A 104 -6.96 5.86 1.80
CA LEU A 104 -6.89 7.03 0.91
C LEU A 104 -8.16 7.19 0.07
N ALA A 105 -8.53 6.16 -0.71
CA ALA A 105 -9.67 6.18 -1.62
C ALA A 105 -10.03 4.78 -2.17
N GLU A 106 -11.31 4.60 -2.52
CA GLU A 106 -11.81 3.50 -3.33
C GLU A 106 -12.37 4.00 -4.67
N PRO A 107 -12.26 3.22 -5.77
CA PRO A 107 -11.56 1.93 -5.88
C PRO A 107 -10.03 2.10 -6.02
N PHE A 108 -9.27 1.12 -5.52
CA PHE A 108 -7.81 1.09 -5.62
C PHE A 108 -7.32 -0.20 -6.31
N TYR A 109 -6.10 -0.16 -6.84
CA TYR A 109 -5.44 -1.31 -7.43
C TYR A 109 -4.89 -2.24 -6.35
N VAL A 110 -4.98 -3.56 -6.58
CA VAL A 110 -4.48 -4.61 -5.70
C VAL A 110 -3.77 -5.68 -6.55
N SER A 111 -2.55 -6.05 -6.16
CA SER A 111 -1.82 -7.17 -6.75
C SER A 111 -2.32 -8.54 -6.25
N PRO A 112 -2.14 -9.61 -7.02
CA PRO A 112 -2.44 -10.97 -6.57
C PRO A 112 -1.74 -11.36 -5.25
N GLU A 113 -0.50 -10.93 -5.06
CA GLU A 113 0.33 -11.22 -3.89
C GLU A 113 -0.26 -10.58 -2.63
N ALA A 114 -0.63 -9.30 -2.71
CA ALA A 114 -1.24 -8.57 -1.61
C ALA A 114 -2.63 -9.12 -1.27
N LEU A 115 -3.42 -9.51 -2.28
CA LEU A 115 -4.71 -10.14 -2.08
C LEU A 115 -4.57 -11.49 -1.37
N ALA A 116 -3.66 -12.36 -1.84
CA ALA A 116 -3.40 -13.65 -1.23
C ALA A 116 -2.92 -13.53 0.23
N ALA A 117 -2.06 -12.56 0.52
CA ALA A 117 -1.60 -12.28 1.88
C ALA A 117 -2.74 -11.84 2.82
N ALA A 118 -3.60 -10.94 2.35
CA ALA A 118 -4.77 -10.47 3.10
C ALA A 118 -5.76 -11.62 3.37
N GLU A 119 -6.01 -12.49 2.39
CA GLU A 119 -6.90 -13.64 2.52
C GLU A 119 -6.34 -14.71 3.48
N ALA A 120 -5.03 -14.99 3.42
CA ALA A 120 -4.37 -15.96 4.29
C ALA A 120 -4.46 -15.56 5.78
N ASN A 121 -4.42 -14.26 6.09
CA ASN A 121 -4.60 -13.75 7.45
C ASN A 121 -6.07 -13.52 7.84
N SER A 122 -6.98 -13.46 6.86
CA SER A 122 -8.42 -13.48 7.10
C SER A 122 -8.92 -14.87 7.53
N HIS A 123 -8.07 -15.90 7.47
CA HIS A 123 -8.34 -17.20 8.09
C HIS A 123 -8.15 -17.15 9.61
N PRO A 124 -9.08 -17.73 10.39
CA PRO A 124 -9.14 -17.60 11.83
C PRO A 124 -8.03 -18.40 12.52
N ARG A 125 -6.79 -17.91 12.50
CA ARG A 125 -5.78 -18.32 13.50
C ARG A 125 -5.85 -17.47 14.77
N TYR A 126 -6.67 -16.42 14.77
CA TYR A 126 -7.01 -15.59 15.92
C TYR A 126 -8.52 -15.41 16.10
N SER A 127 -9.33 -16.44 15.80
CA SER A 127 -10.71 -16.49 16.31
C SER A 127 -10.77 -17.36 17.54
N ASN A 128 -11.09 -16.70 18.66
CA ASN A 128 -11.50 -17.26 19.95
C ASN A 128 -10.43 -17.93 20.79
N ASN A 129 -9.91 -17.18 21.77
CA ASN A 129 -9.58 -17.77 23.06
C ASN A 129 -10.07 -16.87 24.21
N PRO A 130 -11.38 -16.81 24.52
CA PRO A 130 -11.86 -16.36 25.82
C PRO A 130 -11.82 -17.55 26.80
N GLN A 131 -10.64 -18.11 27.07
CA GLN A 131 -10.48 -19.09 28.13
C GLN A 131 -9.03 -19.16 28.58
N GLY A 132 -8.77 -18.55 29.73
CA GLY A 132 -7.47 -18.60 30.39
C GLY A 132 -7.31 -17.56 31.50
N ASN A 133 -8.27 -17.49 32.43
CA ASN A 133 -7.96 -17.11 33.81
C ASN A 133 -9.09 -17.53 34.76
N SER A 134 -9.28 -18.84 34.90
CA SER A 134 -9.79 -19.39 36.16
C SER A 134 -8.61 -19.50 37.12
N HIS A 135 -8.34 -18.43 37.87
CA HIS A 135 -7.56 -18.56 39.10
C HIS A 135 -8.43 -19.29 40.12
N GLN A 136 -8.27 -20.62 40.18
CA GLN A 136 -8.48 -21.38 41.41
C GLN A 136 -7.36 -20.99 42.37
N GLU A 137 -7.68 -20.19 43.38
CA GLU A 137 -6.97 -20.24 44.66
C GLU A 137 -7.81 -21.09 45.61
N ASP A 138 -7.58 -22.40 45.55
CA ASP A 138 -7.77 -23.28 46.70
C ASP A 138 -6.40 -23.85 47.05
N SER A 139 -5.85 -23.44 48.19
CA SER A 139 -4.95 -24.27 48.98
C SER A 139 -5.07 -23.85 50.44
N GLU A 140 -5.79 -24.70 51.16
CA GLU A 140 -5.86 -24.78 52.61
C GLU A 140 -4.47 -24.77 53.24
N LYS A 141 -4.33 -24.01 54.34
CA LYS A 141 -3.84 -24.54 55.62
C LYS A 141 -4.15 -23.59 56.78
#